data_AF-A0A3M1HDM8-F1
#
_entry.id   AF-A0A3M1HDM8-F1
#
_cell.length_a   1.000
_cell.length_b   1.000
_cell.length_c   1.000
_cell.angle_alpha   90.00
_cell.angle_beta   90.00
_cell.angle_gamma   90.00
#
_symmetry.space_group_name_H-M   'P 1'
#
loop_
_entity.id
_entity.type
_entity.pdbx_description
1 polymer ?
#
loop_
_entity_poly.entity_id
_entity_poly.type
_entity_poly.pdbx_seq_one_letter_code
_entity_poly.pdbx_strand_id
1 'polypeptide(L)'
;MALMIGVPDTGLWILATLVSFVLGYVWYSDMLFGKQWRKAAKPKKPYVDKLTVTAMSLFSTAVIAWALYFIVFSVGASNFIEGAVVAFYVWLAFFATTSLSRVLWEGTSFRVFLINSAYNLLSLVLMGAILATGM
;
A
#
# COMPACT_ATOMS: atom_id res chain seq x y z
N MET A 1 5.85 -27.48 14.83
CA MET A 1 5.05 -26.86 15.91
C MET A 1 5.80 -25.60 16.36
N ALA A 2 6.12 -24.68 15.45
CA ALA A 2 5.18 -23.79 14.77
C ALA A 2 4.48 -22.90 15.80
N LEU A 3 5.16 -21.81 16.17
CA LEU A 3 4.46 -20.61 16.59
C LEU A 3 3.54 -20.23 15.43
N MET A 4 2.26 -20.62 15.51
CA MET A 4 1.22 -20.26 14.54
C MET A 4 0.91 -18.76 14.52
N ILE A 5 1.70 -17.93 15.23
CA ILE A 5 1.73 -16.47 15.20
C ILE A 5 3.20 -15.98 15.34
N GLY A 6 4.16 -16.76 14.81
CA GLY A 6 5.57 -16.37 14.79
C GLY A 6 5.81 -15.51 13.56
N VAL A 7 5.88 -14.19 13.75
CA VAL A 7 6.52 -13.30 12.78
C VAL A 7 7.93 -13.85 12.58
N PRO A 8 8.30 -14.37 11.41
CA PRO A 8 9.68 -14.78 11.21
C PRO A 8 10.58 -13.55 11.36
N ASP A 9 11.81 -13.76 11.83
CA ASP A 9 12.79 -12.76 12.24
C ASP A 9 13.25 -11.77 11.15
N THR A 10 12.52 -11.67 10.04
CA THR A 10 12.76 -10.76 8.96
C THR A 10 12.10 -9.42 9.28
N GLY A 11 12.86 -8.45 9.79
CA GLY A 11 12.47 -7.02 9.84
C GLY A 11 12.11 -6.40 8.47
N LEU A 12 11.99 -7.22 7.42
CA LEU A 12 11.60 -6.85 6.06
C LEU A 12 10.22 -6.23 5.98
N TRP A 13 9.27 -6.61 6.84
CA TRP A 13 7.96 -5.94 6.86
C TRP A 13 8.06 -4.50 7.38
N ILE A 14 9.01 -4.21 8.29
CA ILE A 14 9.31 -2.83 8.72
C ILE A 14 9.98 -2.07 7.57
N LEU A 15 10.94 -2.67 6.87
CA LEU A 15 11.57 -2.06 5.70
C LEU A 15 10.53 -1.75 4.61
N ALA A 16 9.68 -2.73 4.26
CA ALA A 16 8.59 -2.58 3.31
C ALA A 16 7.62 -1.47 3.73
N THR A 17 7.31 -1.37 5.03
CA THR A 17 6.50 -0.29 5.60
C THR A 17 7.13 1.07 5.34
N LEU A 18 8.41 1.23 5.68
CA LEU A 18 9.12 2.50 5.52
C LEU A 18 9.24 2.90 4.05
N VAL A 19 9.56 1.96 3.17
CA VAL A 19 9.64 2.19 1.72
C VAL A 19 8.30 2.70 1.19
N SER A 20 7.19 2.02 1.50
CA SER A 20 5.87 2.43 1.03
C SER A 20 5.38 3.73 1.66
N PHE A 21 5.69 3.96 2.93
CA PHE A 21 5.34 5.19 3.61
C PHE A 21 6.05 6.40 2.98
N VAL A 22 7.36 6.31 2.75
CA VAL A 22 8.14 7.35 2.06
C VAL A 22 7.65 7.54 0.62
N LEU A 23 7.36 6.44 -0.09
CA LEU A 23 6.76 6.52 -1.42
C LEU A 23 5.45 7.32 -1.40
N GLY A 24 4.59 7.12 -0.40
CA GLY A 24 3.36 7.90 -0.23
C GLY A 24 3.63 9.39 -0.08
N TYR A 25 4.57 9.78 0.77
CA TYR A 25 4.97 11.18 0.92
C TYR A 25 5.44 11.79 -0.41
N VAL A 26 6.27 11.07 -1.15
CA VAL A 26 6.81 11.55 -2.43
C VAL A 26 5.71 11.60 -3.50
N TRP A 27 4.84 10.58 -3.58
CA TRP A 27 3.77 10.46 -4.58
C TRP A 27 2.74 11.59 -4.47
N TYR A 28 2.31 11.92 -3.25
CA TYR A 28 1.32 12.97 -2.99
C TYR A 28 1.97 14.35 -2.72
N SER A 29 3.28 14.47 -2.87
CA SER A 29 3.98 15.76 -2.84
C SER A 29 3.72 16.58 -4.11
N ASP A 30 4.10 17.85 -4.05
CA ASP A 30 4.01 18.78 -5.18
C ASP A 30 4.99 18.48 -6.32
N MET A 31 5.94 17.58 -6.09
CA MET A 31 6.93 17.12 -7.07
C MET A 31 6.35 16.09 -8.04
N LEU A 32 5.43 15.24 -7.58
CA LEU A 32 4.77 14.22 -8.40
C LEU A 32 3.30 14.55 -8.66
N PHE A 33 2.38 13.81 -8.03
CA PHE A 33 0.95 13.84 -8.36
C PHE A 33 0.10 14.64 -7.35
N GLY A 34 0.71 15.22 -6.31
CA GLY A 34 0.00 15.92 -5.24
C GLY A 34 -0.85 17.08 -5.73
N LYS A 35 -0.33 17.89 -6.68
CA LYS A 35 -1.09 19.03 -7.23
C LYS A 35 -2.32 18.58 -8.01
N GLN A 36 -2.15 17.57 -8.87
CA GLN A 36 -3.22 17.00 -9.70
C GLN A 36 -4.27 16.31 -8.83
N TRP A 37 -3.81 15.57 -7.81
CA TRP A 37 -4.66 14.91 -6.83
C TRP A 37 -5.48 15.92 -6.05
N ARG A 38 -4.88 16.97 -5.44
CA ARG A 38 -5.65 17.98 -4.67
C ARG A 38 -6.69 18.70 -5.52
N LYS A 39 -6.36 19.03 -6.77
CA LYS A 39 -7.31 19.67 -7.71
C LYS A 39 -8.51 18.77 -8.01
N ALA A 40 -8.29 17.46 -8.17
CA ALA A 40 -9.34 16.51 -8.52
C ALA A 40 -10.12 15.99 -7.30
N ALA A 41 -9.42 15.68 -6.22
CA ALA A 41 -9.98 15.10 -4.99
C ALA A 41 -10.64 16.15 -4.09
N LYS A 42 -10.23 17.42 -4.19
CA LYS A 42 -10.71 18.53 -3.33
C LYS A 42 -10.82 18.11 -1.86
N PRO A 43 -9.73 17.59 -1.26
CA PRO A 43 -9.77 16.96 0.05
C PRO A 43 -10.22 17.96 1.11
N LYS A 44 -11.12 17.52 2.00
CA LYS A 44 -11.52 18.29 3.18
C LYS A 44 -10.38 18.31 4.20
N LYS A 45 -10.38 19.29 5.09
CA LYS A 45 -9.47 19.29 6.23
C LYS A 45 -9.74 18.06 7.11
N PRO A 46 -8.70 17.34 7.54
CA PRO A 46 -8.87 16.23 8.46
C PRO A 46 -9.43 16.72 9.80
N TYR A 47 -10.20 15.85 10.46
CA TYR A 47 -10.77 16.10 11.79
C TYR A 47 -9.73 16.07 12.92
N VAL A 48 -8.58 15.47 12.65
CA VAL A 48 -7.46 15.31 13.59
C VAL A 48 -6.24 16.08 13.10
N ASP A 49 -5.28 16.30 14.00
CA ASP A 49 -4.06 17.03 13.69
C ASP A 49 -3.11 16.23 12.75
N LYS A 50 -2.11 16.93 12.20
CA LYS A 50 -1.18 16.36 11.22
C LYS A 50 -0.34 15.21 11.78
N LEU A 51 0.05 15.26 13.06
CA LEU A 51 0.85 14.21 13.69
C LEU A 51 0.00 12.94 13.80
N THR A 52 -1.26 13.07 14.21
CA THR A 52 -2.20 11.94 14.26
C THR A 52 -2.45 11.34 12.87
N VAL A 53 -2.67 12.16 11.83
CA VAL A 53 -2.79 11.67 10.45
C VAL A 53 -1.55 10.88 10.02
N THR A 54 -0.36 11.41 10.31
CA THR A 54 0.93 10.80 9.95
C THR A 54 1.12 9.47 10.66
N ALA A 55 0.89 9.41 11.98
CA ALA A 55 1.01 8.22 12.78
C ALA A 55 0.04 7.11 12.34
N MET A 56 -1.22 7.47 12.07
CA MET A 56 -2.23 6.53 11.56
C MET A 56 -1.93 6.04 10.14
N SER A 57 -1.32 6.89 9.30
CA SER A 57 -0.87 6.48 7.97
C SER A 57 0.29 5.48 8.06
N LEU A 58 1.23 5.69 8.98
CA LEU A 58 2.34 4.77 9.20
C LEU A 58 1.83 3.43 9.77
N PHE A 59 0.95 3.50 10.78
CA PHE A 59 0.34 2.31 11.38
C PHE A 59 -0.44 1.48 10.36
N SER A 60 -1.29 2.12 9.54
CA SER A 60 -2.04 1.39 8.51
C SER A 60 -1.12 0.78 7.46
N THR A 61 -0.04 1.48 7.06
CA THR A 61 0.97 0.93 6.16
C THR A 61 1.68 -0.29 6.76
N ALA A 62 1.98 -0.24 8.07
CA ALA A 62 2.60 -1.34 8.79
C ALA A 62 1.70 -2.58 8.85
N VAL A 63 0.41 -2.38 9.13
CA VAL A 63 -0.59 -3.45 9.12
C VAL A 63 -0.72 -4.08 7.73
N ILE A 64 -0.71 -3.27 6.67
CA ILE A 64 -0.72 -3.78 5.28
C ILE A 64 0.53 -4.61 5.01
N ALA A 65 1.73 -4.12 5.38
CA ALA A 65 2.99 -4.85 5.19
C ALA A 65 2.97 -6.21 5.89
N TRP A 66 2.51 -6.21 7.13
CA TRP A 66 2.41 -7.40 7.96
C TRP A 66 1.38 -8.40 7.41
N ALA A 67 0.20 -7.95 6.98
CA ALA A 67 -0.79 -8.82 6.38
C ALA A 67 -0.31 -9.39 5.03
N LEU A 68 0.32 -8.55 4.20
CA LEU A 68 0.88 -8.97 2.91
C LEU A 68 1.99 -10.00 3.08
N TYR A 69 2.80 -9.88 4.15
CA TYR A 69 3.82 -10.88 4.49
C TYR A 69 3.23 -12.28 4.60
N PHE A 70 2.13 -12.46 5.34
CA PHE A 70 1.49 -13.77 5.47
C PHE A 70 0.95 -14.29 4.13
N ILE A 71 0.43 -13.41 3.26
CA ILE A 71 -0.06 -13.81 1.95
C ILE A 71 1.11 -14.31 1.08
N VAL A 72 2.18 -13.53 0.99
CA VAL A 72 3.37 -13.88 0.20
C VAL A 72 4.00 -15.17 0.72
N PHE A 73 4.09 -15.32 2.04
CA PHE A 73 4.62 -16.54 2.70
C PHE A 73 3.74 -17.76 2.44
N SER A 74 2.41 -17.62 2.54
CA SER A 74 1.48 -18.73 2.34
C SER A 74 1.46 -19.23 0.90
N VAL A 75 1.74 -18.35 -0.06
CA VAL A 75 1.86 -18.71 -1.48
C VAL A 75 3.23 -19.35 -1.79
N GLY A 76 4.20 -19.23 -0.89
CA GLY A 76 5.55 -19.78 -1.07
C GLY A 76 6.40 -18.97 -2.06
N ALA A 77 6.13 -17.68 -2.21
CA ALA A 77 6.93 -16.79 -3.05
C ALA A 77 8.33 -16.59 -2.45
N SER A 78 9.37 -16.90 -3.23
CA SER A 78 10.75 -17.06 -2.74
C SER A 78 11.75 -16.07 -3.34
N ASN A 79 11.28 -15.19 -4.23
CA ASN A 79 12.11 -14.17 -4.85
C ASN A 79 11.34 -12.88 -5.13
N PHE A 80 12.10 -11.84 -5.46
CA PHE A 80 11.58 -10.48 -5.69
C PHE A 80 10.44 -10.44 -6.71
N ILE A 81 10.55 -11.19 -7.81
CA ILE A 81 9.55 -11.18 -8.89
C ILE A 81 8.27 -11.89 -8.44
N GLU A 82 8.40 -13.05 -7.79
CA GLU A 82 7.25 -13.79 -7.25
C GLU A 82 6.47 -12.95 -6.23
N GLY A 83 7.17 -12.29 -5.31
CA GLY A 83 6.55 -11.38 -4.34
C GLY A 83 5.81 -10.21 -5.01
N ALA A 84 6.41 -9.61 -6.05
CA ALA A 84 5.77 -8.56 -6.84
C ALA A 84 4.49 -9.05 -7.53
N VAL A 85 4.52 -10.27 -8.10
CA VAL A 85 3.36 -10.87 -8.78
C VAL A 85 2.23 -11.17 -7.79
N VAL A 86 2.54 -11.72 -6.62
CA VAL A 86 1.53 -11.94 -5.57
C VAL A 86 0.88 -10.63 -5.15
N ALA A 87 1.68 -9.59 -4.91
CA ALA A 87 1.16 -8.29 -4.52
C ALA A 87 0.36 -7.58 -5.64
N PHE A 88 0.72 -7.81 -6.91
CA PHE A 88 -0.09 -7.35 -8.05
C PHE A 88 -1.49 -7.96 -8.02
N TYR A 89 -1.61 -9.27 -7.76
CA TYR A 89 -2.92 -9.91 -7.64
C TYR A 89 -3.71 -9.43 -6.42
N VAL A 90 -3.06 -9.18 -5.28
CA VAL A 90 -3.70 -8.57 -4.11
C VAL A 90 -4.22 -7.17 -4.44
N TRP A 91 -3.42 -6.36 -5.13
CA TRP A 91 -3.85 -5.05 -5.61
C TRP A 91 -5.07 -5.18 -6.52
N LEU A 92 -5.02 -6.06 -7.51
CA LEU A 92 -6.09 -6.22 -8.49
C LEU A 92 -7.39 -6.67 -7.81
N ALA A 93 -7.30 -7.67 -6.93
CA ALA A 93 -8.45 -8.28 -6.29
C ALA A 93 -9.14 -7.34 -5.28
N PHE A 94 -8.36 -6.57 -4.50
CA PHE A 94 -8.90 -5.81 -3.37
C PHE A 94 -8.79 -4.30 -3.51
N PHE A 95 -7.72 -3.76 -4.09
CA PHE A 95 -7.53 -2.31 -4.16
C PHE A 95 -8.13 -1.72 -5.43
N ALA A 96 -7.83 -2.30 -6.60
CA ALA A 96 -8.29 -1.79 -7.89
C ALA A 96 -9.81 -1.89 -8.01
N THR A 97 -10.38 -3.05 -7.69
CA THR A 97 -11.83 -3.31 -7.75
C THR A 97 -12.62 -2.45 -6.77
N THR A 98 -12.21 -2.37 -5.50
CA THR A 98 -12.93 -1.57 -4.49
C THR A 98 -12.79 -0.07 -4.74
N SER A 99 -11.63 0.38 -5.25
CA SER A 99 -11.46 1.79 -5.63
C SER A 99 -12.25 2.16 -6.87
N LEU A 100 -12.45 1.22 -7.81
CA LEU A 100 -13.30 1.44 -8.98
C LEU A 100 -14.77 1.62 -8.57
N SER A 101 -15.26 0.88 -7.57
CA SER A 101 -16.61 1.08 -7.03
C SER A 101 -16.87 2.52 -6.58
N ARG A 102 -15.86 3.22 -6.05
CA ARG A 102 -16.00 4.64 -5.66
C ARG A 102 -16.20 5.57 -6.86
N VAL A 103 -15.68 5.23 -8.03
CA VAL A 103 -15.96 5.97 -9.27
C VAL A 103 -17.39 5.73 -9.71
N LEU A 104 -17.81 4.45 -9.71
CA LEU A 104 -19.11 4.05 -10.23
C LEU A 104 -20.28 4.51 -9.35
N TRP A 105 -20.12 4.44 -8.03
CA TRP A 105 -21.23 4.65 -7.08
C TRP A 105 -21.12 5.95 -6.29
N GLU A 106 -19.91 6.39 -5.95
CA GLU A 106 -19.71 7.58 -5.10
C GLU A 106 -19.40 8.84 -5.93
N GLY A 107 -19.35 8.72 -7.25
CA GLY A 107 -19.03 9.84 -8.14
C GLY A 107 -17.60 10.38 -7.98
N THR A 108 -16.68 9.56 -7.46
CA THR A 108 -15.27 9.96 -7.34
C THR A 108 -14.68 10.20 -8.72
N SER A 109 -13.91 11.29 -8.88
CA SER A 109 -13.23 11.59 -10.15
C SER A 109 -12.34 10.42 -10.60
N PHE A 110 -12.48 10.02 -11.87
CA PHE A 110 -11.63 8.98 -12.46
C PHE A 110 -10.13 9.30 -12.36
N ARG A 111 -9.76 10.60 -12.36
CA ARG A 111 -8.37 11.02 -12.13
C ARG A 111 -7.87 10.69 -10.72
N VAL A 112 -8.74 10.82 -9.71
CA VAL A 112 -8.41 10.44 -8.32
C VAL A 112 -8.25 8.93 -8.21
N PHE A 113 -9.14 8.17 -8.86
CA PHE A 113 -9.01 6.72 -8.96
C PHE A 113 -7.66 6.31 -9.56
N LEU A 114 -7.28 6.86 -10.73
CA LEU A 114 -6.01 6.51 -11.37
C LEU A 114 -4.81 6.81 -10.47
N ILE A 115 -4.74 8.02 -9.89
CA ILE A 115 -3.62 8.43 -9.04
C ILE A 115 -3.50 7.53 -7.80
N ASN A 116 -4.63 7.28 -7.13
CA ASN A 116 -4.64 6.48 -5.91
C ASN A 116 -4.40 5.00 -6.20
N SER A 117 -5.00 4.46 -7.26
CA SER A 117 -4.90 3.05 -7.62
C SER A 117 -3.48 2.72 -8.10
N ALA A 118 -2.86 3.57 -8.92
CA ALA A 118 -1.47 3.42 -9.35
C ALA A 118 -0.48 3.52 -8.18
N TYR A 119 -0.72 4.43 -7.23
CA TYR A 119 0.06 4.49 -5.98
C TYR A 119 -0.03 3.18 -5.20
N ASN A 120 -1.24 2.68 -4.96
CA ASN A 120 -1.43 1.43 -4.22
C ASN A 120 -0.80 0.24 -4.94
N LEU A 121 -0.87 0.20 -6.27
CA LEU A 121 -0.20 -0.82 -7.08
C LEU A 121 1.30 -0.81 -6.84
N LEU A 122 1.95 0.34 -7.04
CA LEU A 122 3.40 0.46 -6.90
C LEU A 122 3.84 0.17 -5.46
N SER A 123 3.10 0.68 -4.49
CA SER A 123 3.33 0.44 -3.06
C SER A 123 3.26 -1.05 -2.74
N LEU A 124 2.18 -1.73 -3.10
CA LEU A 124 2.02 -3.16 -2.82
C LEU A 124 3.06 -4.00 -3.55
N VAL A 125 3.33 -3.73 -4.83
CA VAL A 125 4.34 -4.44 -5.61
C VAL A 125 5.72 -4.34 -4.95
N LEU A 126 6.14 -3.14 -4.55
CA LEU A 126 7.42 -2.96 -3.85
C LEU A 126 7.43 -3.69 -2.51
N MET A 127 6.34 -3.63 -1.73
CA MET A 127 6.24 -4.36 -0.47
C MET A 127 6.36 -5.87 -0.69
N GLY A 128 5.53 -6.45 -1.55
CA GLY A 128 5.55 -7.88 -1.83
C GLY A 128 6.92 -8.35 -2.32
N ALA A 129 7.54 -7.57 -3.20
CA ALA A 129 8.87 -7.86 -3.73
C ALA A 129 9.94 -7.86 -2.62
N ILE A 130 9.95 -6.85 -1.73
CA ILE A 130 10.87 -6.80 -0.58
C ILE A 130 10.63 -7.98 0.36
N LEU A 131 9.37 -8.27 0.67
CA LEU A 131 9.00 -9.33 1.62
C LEU A 131 9.45 -10.71 1.15
N ALA A 132 9.35 -11.01 -0.15
CA ALA A 132 9.74 -12.30 -0.71
C ALA A 132 11.26 -12.55 -0.74
N THR A 133 12.10 -11.52 -0.57
CA THR A 133 13.57 -11.69 -0.60
C THR A 133 14.15 -12.38 0.64
N GLY A 134 13.38 -12.46 1.74
CA GLY A 134 13.80 -13.14 2.96
C GLY A 134 12.97 -14.37 3.30
N MET A 135 12.30 -14.96 2.31
CA MET A 135 11.54 -16.20 2.46
C MET A 135 12.38 -17.44 2.13
#